data_AF-H4F2T4-F1
#
_entry.id   AF-H4F2T4-F1
#
_cell.length_a   1.000
_cell.length_b   1.000
_cell.length_c   1.000
_cell.angle_alpha   90.00
_cell.angle_beta   90.00
_cell.angle_gamma   90.00
#
_symmetry.space_group_name_H-M   'P 1'
#
loop_
_entity.id
_entity.type
_entity.pdbx_description
1 polymer ?
#
loop_
_entity_poly.entity_id
_entity_poly.type
_entity_poly.pdbx_seq_one_letter_code
_entity_poly.pdbx_strand_id
1 'polypeptide(L)'
;MEGMVTFVAGRPVIILTKRVPHPDWLLFVLAHELGHIAKGHLPEHDGEAIVDDTVDVDGGGRDQQEEEANGYSTHVLAPGGKEVRLGQPLPRAPELAEIALAYARAHGMSPGYVILNAVHNSLVGGKKPYGLGQAALKALPAESTAAETCRLALQKHIDVDALRDDSIEYLEKLSLL
;
A
#
# COMPACT_ATOMS: atom_id res chain seq x y z
N MET A 1 -9.58 -10.21 1.14
CA MET A 1 -9.26 -9.25 0.08
C MET A 1 -8.81 -7.93 0.66
N GLU A 2 -7.50 -7.70 0.70
CA GLU A 2 -6.92 -6.38 0.99
C GLU A 2 -6.70 -5.57 -0.29
N GLY A 3 -6.24 -6.26 -1.33
CA GLY A 3 -6.17 -5.79 -2.71
C GLY A 3 -6.45 -6.93 -3.71
N MET A 4 -6.49 -6.57 -5.00
CA MET A 4 -6.63 -7.50 -6.11
C MET A 4 -5.99 -6.89 -7.36
N VAL A 5 -5.32 -7.71 -8.15
CA VAL A 5 -4.93 -7.35 -9.53
C VAL A 5 -5.74 -8.15 -10.53
N THR A 6 -6.14 -7.52 -11.62
CA THR A 6 -6.76 -8.17 -12.79
C THR A 6 -6.42 -7.44 -14.08
N PHE A 7 -6.88 -7.93 -15.22
CA PHE A 7 -6.80 -7.25 -16.52
C PHE A 7 -8.17 -6.83 -17.02
N VAL A 8 -8.28 -5.60 -17.50
CA VAL A 8 -9.47 -5.09 -18.20
C VAL A 8 -9.03 -4.57 -19.55
N ALA A 9 -9.53 -5.21 -20.63
CA ALA A 9 -9.20 -4.86 -22.01
C ALA A 9 -7.69 -4.73 -22.27
N GLY A 10 -6.90 -5.68 -21.76
CA GLY A 10 -5.43 -5.69 -21.92
C GLY A 10 -4.67 -4.68 -21.05
N ARG A 11 -5.33 -4.00 -20.12
CA ARG A 11 -4.70 -3.09 -19.16
C ARG A 11 -4.75 -3.68 -17.75
N PRO A 12 -3.65 -3.70 -17.00
CA PRO A 12 -3.68 -4.14 -15.61
C PRO A 12 -4.47 -3.14 -14.76
N VAL A 13 -5.30 -3.66 -13.87
CA VAL A 13 -6.14 -2.91 -12.93
C VAL A 13 -5.88 -3.43 -11.53
N ILE A 14 -5.62 -2.51 -10.61
CA ILE A 14 -5.50 -2.79 -9.19
C ILE A 14 -6.76 -2.31 -8.49
N ILE A 15 -7.35 -3.15 -7.66
CA ILE A 15 -8.52 -2.84 -6.85
C ILE A 15 -8.12 -2.86 -5.37
N LEU A 16 -8.35 -1.76 -4.68
CA LEU A 16 -8.09 -1.62 -3.25
C LEU A 16 -9.41 -1.55 -2.49
N THR A 17 -9.67 -2.50 -1.58
CA THR A 17 -10.97 -2.61 -0.90
C THR A 17 -10.87 -2.40 0.62
N LYS A 18 -9.65 -2.39 1.17
CA LYS A 18 -9.42 -2.29 2.61
C LYS A 18 -9.79 -0.89 3.14
N ARG A 19 -10.73 -0.85 4.09
CA ARG A 19 -10.95 0.35 4.91
C ARG A 19 -9.83 0.46 5.94
N VAL A 20 -8.91 1.39 5.72
CA VAL A 20 -7.72 1.54 6.56
C VAL A 20 -7.81 2.78 7.47
N PRO A 21 -7.17 2.74 8.65
CA PRO A 21 -7.11 3.89 9.55
C PRO A 21 -6.13 4.98 9.11
N HIS A 22 -5.19 4.66 8.20
CA HIS A 22 -4.18 5.59 7.67
C HIS A 22 -3.87 5.24 6.21
N PRO A 23 -3.70 6.23 5.30
CA PRO A 23 -3.45 5.98 3.86
C PRO A 23 -2.24 5.09 3.58
N ASP A 24 -1.20 5.12 4.42
CA ASP A 24 0.00 4.30 4.21
C ASP A 24 -0.22 2.79 4.27
N TRP A 25 -1.32 2.33 4.88
CA TRP A 25 -1.71 0.92 4.75
C TRP A 25 -2.06 0.58 3.30
N LEU A 26 -2.81 1.46 2.63
CA LEU A 26 -3.14 1.28 1.21
C LEU A 26 -1.93 1.51 0.31
N LEU A 27 -0.98 2.36 0.72
CA LEU A 27 0.28 2.53 -0.01
C LEU A 27 1.07 1.21 -0.06
N PHE A 28 1.14 0.48 1.06
CA PHE A 28 1.79 -0.83 1.09
C PHE A 28 1.06 -1.86 0.21
N VAL A 29 -0.26 -1.95 0.33
CA VAL A 29 -1.08 -2.86 -0.50
C VAL A 29 -0.89 -2.52 -1.98
N LEU A 30 -1.02 -1.25 -2.38
CA LEU A 30 -0.81 -0.81 -3.76
C LEU A 30 0.56 -1.21 -4.30
N ALA A 31 1.62 -1.02 -3.51
CA ALA A 31 2.98 -1.39 -3.93
C ALA A 31 3.18 -2.92 -4.01
N HIS A 32 2.50 -3.68 -3.16
CA HIS A 32 2.45 -5.14 -3.22
C HIS A 32 1.74 -5.63 -4.49
N GLU A 33 0.55 -5.10 -4.78
CA GLU A 33 -0.20 -5.42 -6.00
C GLU A 33 0.59 -5.04 -7.28
N LEU A 34 1.30 -3.91 -7.28
CA LEU A 34 2.25 -3.55 -8.34
C LEU A 34 3.37 -4.58 -8.50
N GLY A 35 3.78 -5.23 -7.40
CA GLY A 35 4.74 -6.33 -7.40
C GLY A 35 4.25 -7.52 -8.21
N HIS A 36 2.98 -7.93 -8.04
CA HIS A 36 2.41 -9.01 -8.85
C HIS A 36 2.43 -8.70 -10.35
N ILE A 37 2.12 -7.46 -10.73
CA ILE A 37 2.21 -7.03 -12.13
C ILE A 37 3.67 -7.06 -12.62
N ALA A 38 4.57 -6.41 -11.88
CA ALA A 38 5.96 -6.23 -12.29
C ALA A 38 6.74 -7.55 -12.38
N LYS A 39 6.33 -8.56 -11.61
CA LYS A 39 6.91 -9.90 -11.61
C LYS A 39 6.24 -10.86 -12.59
N GLY A 40 5.20 -10.42 -13.29
CA GLY A 40 4.46 -11.26 -14.24
C GLY A 40 3.71 -12.41 -13.55
N HIS A 41 3.27 -12.21 -12.31
CA HIS A 41 2.49 -13.22 -11.58
C HIS A 41 1.11 -13.40 -12.20
N LEU A 42 0.57 -12.38 -12.87
CA LEU A 42 -0.69 -12.47 -13.60
C LEU A 42 -0.46 -12.90 -15.05
N PRO A 43 -1.12 -13.97 -15.51
CA PRO A 43 -1.18 -14.28 -16.94
C PRO A 43 -1.88 -13.15 -17.70
N GLU A 44 -1.20 -12.52 -18.65
CA GLU A 44 -1.69 -11.35 -19.39
C GLU A 44 -2.93 -11.64 -20.27
N HIS A 45 -3.27 -12.92 -20.48
CA HIS A 45 -4.23 -13.33 -21.51
C HIS A 45 -5.54 -13.93 -21.00
N ASP A 46 -5.66 -14.32 -19.73
CA ASP A 46 -6.79 -15.16 -19.28
C ASP A 46 -7.80 -14.46 -18.35
N GLY A 47 -7.79 -13.12 -18.27
CA GLY A 47 -8.74 -12.39 -17.41
C GLY A 47 -8.69 -12.83 -15.94
N GLU A 48 -7.63 -13.53 -15.56
CA GLU A 48 -7.43 -14.07 -14.22
C GLU A 48 -7.17 -12.93 -13.25
N ALA A 49 -7.65 -13.11 -12.03
CA ALA A 49 -7.46 -12.16 -10.95
C ALA A 49 -6.60 -12.80 -9.86
N ILE A 50 -5.57 -12.09 -9.41
CA ILE A 50 -4.89 -12.43 -8.16
C ILE A 50 -5.62 -11.67 -7.05
N VAL A 51 -6.18 -12.45 -6.13
CA VAL A 51 -6.86 -11.94 -4.95
C VAL A 51 -5.97 -12.17 -3.73
N ASP A 52 -5.59 -11.08 -3.06
CA ASP A 52 -4.93 -11.15 -1.75
C ASP A 52 -5.97 -11.44 -0.66
N ASP A 53 -6.21 -12.73 -0.42
CA ASP A 53 -6.90 -13.23 0.76
C ASP A 53 -5.87 -13.68 1.80
N THR A 54 -6.14 -13.40 3.08
CA THR A 54 -5.32 -13.89 4.21
C THR A 54 -5.02 -15.38 4.04
N VAL A 55 -3.75 -15.65 3.69
CA VAL A 55 -3.13 -16.90 3.21
C VAL A 55 -3.73 -18.21 3.73
N ASP A 56 -4.09 -19.10 2.80
CA ASP A 56 -4.29 -20.54 3.01
C ASP A 56 -2.98 -21.32 2.77
N VAL A 57 -2.75 -22.34 3.60
CA VAL A 57 -1.45 -22.90 3.99
C VAL A 57 -0.89 -24.00 3.04
N ASP A 58 -1.35 -24.08 1.79
CA ASP A 58 -0.91 -25.14 0.86
C ASP A 58 0.13 -24.66 -0.17
N GLY A 59 1.27 -24.25 0.38
CA GLY A 59 2.66 -24.46 -0.04
C GLY A 59 3.05 -24.58 -1.51
N GLY A 60 3.74 -23.54 -2.01
CA GLY A 60 4.72 -23.66 -3.08
C GLY A 60 4.86 -22.39 -3.93
N GLY A 61 3.96 -22.24 -4.91
CA GLY A 61 4.02 -21.13 -5.86
C GLY A 61 3.46 -19.82 -5.31
N ARG A 62 2.38 -19.89 -4.51
CA ARG A 62 1.74 -18.69 -3.93
C ARG A 62 2.69 -18.01 -2.96
N ASP A 63 3.29 -18.76 -2.04
CA ASP A 63 4.26 -18.21 -1.08
C ASP A 63 5.43 -17.50 -1.77
N GLN A 64 5.98 -18.06 -2.86
CA GLN A 64 7.05 -17.39 -3.61
C GLN A 64 6.57 -16.09 -4.27
N GLN A 65 5.39 -16.10 -4.90
CA GLN A 65 4.83 -14.89 -5.52
C GLN A 65 4.59 -13.79 -4.50
N GLU A 66 4.06 -14.15 -3.33
CA GLU A 66 3.85 -13.22 -2.21
C GLU A 66 5.18 -12.65 -1.71
N GLU A 67 6.23 -13.48 -1.58
CA GLU A 67 7.58 -13.02 -1.20
C GLU A 67 8.17 -12.06 -2.24
N GLU A 68 8.04 -12.37 -3.53
CA GLU A 68 8.53 -11.53 -4.62
C GLU A 68 7.78 -10.19 -4.71
N ALA A 69 6.46 -10.19 -4.50
CA ALA A 69 5.62 -9.00 -4.44
C ALA A 69 5.95 -8.14 -3.21
N ASN A 70 6.15 -8.75 -2.04
CA ASN A 70 6.59 -8.06 -0.83
C ASN A 70 8.00 -7.44 -0.98
N GLY A 71 8.92 -8.16 -1.62
CA GLY A 71 10.25 -7.66 -1.95
C GLY A 71 10.20 -6.46 -2.89
N TYR A 72 9.36 -6.53 -3.93
CA TYR A 72 9.12 -5.40 -4.83
C TYR A 72 8.52 -4.19 -4.09
N SER A 73 7.50 -4.41 -3.27
CA SER A 73 6.86 -3.36 -2.46
C SER A 73 7.89 -2.65 -1.56
N THR A 74 8.75 -3.41 -0.89
CA THR A 74 9.83 -2.85 -0.06
C THR A 74 10.83 -2.07 -0.89
N HIS A 75 11.20 -2.55 -2.08
CA HIS A 75 12.10 -1.85 -2.98
C HIS A 75 11.53 -0.50 -3.47
N VAL A 76 10.24 -0.45 -3.77
CA VAL A 76 9.56 0.76 -4.23
C VAL A 76 9.37 1.76 -3.10
N LEU A 77 8.99 1.30 -1.90
CA LEU A 77 8.62 2.17 -0.78
C LEU A 77 9.81 2.56 0.10
N ALA A 78 10.88 1.78 0.11
CA ALA A 78 12.11 2.06 0.84
C ALA A 78 13.29 2.17 -0.15
N PRO A 79 13.85 3.37 -0.36
CA PRO A 79 15.00 3.53 -1.25
C PRO A 79 16.16 2.60 -0.88
N GLY A 80 16.62 1.84 -1.87
CA GLY A 80 17.64 0.80 -1.69
C GLY A 80 17.11 -0.54 -1.16
N GLY A 81 15.79 -0.71 -1.07
CA GLY A 81 15.13 -1.97 -0.68
C GLY A 81 15.42 -2.44 0.74
N LYS A 82 15.76 -1.50 1.64
CA LYS A 82 16.10 -1.84 3.01
C LYS A 82 14.88 -1.74 3.91
N GLU A 83 14.65 -2.79 4.67
CA GLU A 83 13.74 -2.77 5.81
C GLU A 83 14.10 -1.65 6.78
N VAL A 84 13.08 -0.97 7.28
CA VAL A 84 13.21 0.05 8.30
C VAL A 84 13.42 -0.62 9.64
N ARG A 85 14.62 -0.43 10.18
CA ARG A 85 15.00 -0.90 11.53
C ARG A 85 15.24 0.32 12.41
N LEU A 86 14.25 0.60 13.26
CA LEU A 86 14.41 1.58 14.33
C LEU A 86 15.05 0.90 15.55
N GLY A 87 15.79 1.68 16.33
CA GLY A 87 16.44 1.19 17.55
C GLY A 87 15.46 0.48 18.48
N GLN A 88 15.93 -0.57 19.16
CA GLN A 88 15.13 -1.35 20.11
C GLN A 88 15.48 -0.96 21.57
N PRO A 89 14.50 -0.94 22.49
CA PRO A 89 13.07 -1.15 22.24
C PRO A 89 12.45 0.02 21.45
N LEU A 90 11.39 -0.26 20.68
CA LEU A 90 10.63 0.81 20.03
C LEU A 90 10.09 1.79 21.09
N PRO A 91 10.19 3.11 20.85
CA PRO A 91 9.71 4.10 21.81
C PRO A 91 8.18 4.18 21.84
N ARG A 92 7.66 5.02 22.74
CA ARG A 92 6.20 5.25 22.87
C ARG A 92 5.65 5.93 21.62
N ALA A 93 4.35 5.77 21.36
CA ALA A 93 3.70 6.17 20.12
C ALA A 93 4.03 7.61 19.63
N PRO A 94 3.99 8.68 20.45
CA PRO A 94 4.32 10.02 19.97
C PRO A 94 5.79 10.17 19.54
N GLU A 95 6.71 9.57 20.30
CA GLU A 95 8.13 9.59 20.00
C GLU A 95 8.46 8.75 18.77
N LEU A 96 7.78 7.61 18.60
CA LEU A 96 7.87 6.79 17.39
C LEU A 96 7.41 7.57 16.14
N ALA A 97 6.35 8.37 16.25
CA ALA A 97 5.88 9.22 15.16
C ALA A 97 6.91 10.30 14.79
N GLU A 98 7.53 10.97 15.78
CA GLU A 98 8.58 11.97 15.53
C GLU A 98 9.83 11.36 14.88
N ILE A 99 10.28 10.20 15.36
CA ILE A 99 11.40 9.46 14.75
C ILE A 99 11.04 9.06 13.32
N ALA A 100 9.83 8.56 13.09
CA ALA A 100 9.39 8.17 11.77
C ALA A 100 9.34 9.35 10.80
N LEU A 101 8.87 10.52 11.25
CA LEU A 101 8.89 11.76 10.47
C LEU A 101 10.32 12.18 10.10
N ALA A 102 11.25 12.16 11.06
CA ALA A 102 12.64 12.50 10.80
C ALA A 102 13.31 11.50 9.83
N TYR A 103 13.08 10.21 10.04
CA TYR A 103 13.60 9.14 9.20
C TYR A 103 13.06 9.23 7.78
N ALA A 104 11.74 9.41 7.63
CA ALA A 104 11.05 9.55 6.37
C ALA A 104 11.59 10.73 5.55
N ARG A 105 11.78 11.90 6.19
CA ARG A 105 12.39 13.07 5.53
C ARG A 105 13.81 12.81 5.07
N ALA A 106 14.62 12.14 5.88
CA ALA A 106 16.02 11.85 5.54
C ALA A 106 16.17 10.83 4.40
N HIS A 107 15.19 9.94 4.22
CA HIS A 107 15.26 8.83 3.28
C HIS A 107 14.26 8.92 2.12
N GLY A 108 13.45 9.98 2.04
CA GLY A 108 12.44 10.13 0.97
C GLY A 108 11.33 9.07 1.03
N MET A 109 10.89 8.71 2.23
CA MET A 109 9.87 7.69 2.47
C MET A 109 8.60 8.31 3.05
N SER A 110 7.49 7.57 3.06
CA SER A 110 6.31 7.96 3.83
C SER A 110 6.49 7.67 5.33
N PRO A 111 6.17 8.62 6.24
CA PRO A 111 6.26 8.41 7.69
C PRO A 111 5.44 7.23 8.21
N GLY A 112 4.22 7.03 7.71
CA GLY A 112 3.42 5.89 8.18
C GLY A 112 3.92 4.56 7.63
N TYR A 113 4.51 4.53 6.42
CA TYR A 113 5.21 3.33 5.96
C TYR A 113 6.41 3.00 6.86
N VAL A 114 7.19 4.00 7.28
CA VAL A 114 8.28 3.83 8.24
C VAL A 114 7.79 3.18 9.54
N ILE A 115 6.67 3.66 10.11
CA ILE A 115 6.08 3.09 11.33
C ILE A 115 5.65 1.64 11.10
N LEU A 116 4.90 1.39 10.02
CA LEU A 116 4.35 0.07 9.72
C LEU A 116 5.46 -0.96 9.49
N ASN A 117 6.48 -0.60 8.71
CA ASN A 117 7.61 -1.47 8.42
C ASN A 117 8.46 -1.71 9.69
N ALA A 118 8.75 -0.68 10.49
CA ALA A 118 9.49 -0.83 11.74
C ALA A 118 8.78 -1.76 12.73
N VAL A 119 7.45 -1.62 12.87
CA VAL A 119 6.64 -2.48 13.75
C VAL A 119 6.55 -3.91 13.21
N HIS A 120 6.44 -4.09 11.89
CA HIS A 120 6.45 -5.41 11.27
C HIS A 120 7.76 -6.17 11.55
N ASN A 121 8.88 -5.44 11.59
CA ASN A 121 10.23 -5.96 11.78
C ASN A 121 10.70 -6.00 13.25
N SER A 122 9.82 -5.67 14.19
CA SER A 122 10.12 -5.64 15.63
C SER A 122 9.29 -6.66 16.41
N LEU A 123 9.85 -7.17 17.50
CA LEU A 123 9.16 -8.07 18.43
C LEU A 123 9.22 -7.50 19.85
N VAL A 124 8.06 -7.41 20.49
CA VAL A 124 7.93 -7.07 21.92
C VAL A 124 7.20 -8.22 22.60
N GLY A 125 7.89 -8.93 23.51
CA GLY A 125 7.35 -10.13 24.14
C GLY A 125 6.98 -11.24 23.15
N GLY A 126 7.73 -11.37 22.05
CA GLY A 126 7.51 -12.38 21.00
C GLY A 126 6.37 -12.05 20.01
N LYS A 127 5.78 -10.84 20.07
CA LYS A 127 4.69 -10.42 19.18
C LYS A 127 5.03 -9.11 18.46
N LYS A 128 4.52 -8.94 17.24
CA LYS A 128 4.60 -7.68 16.49
C LYS A 128 3.72 -6.63 17.20
N PRO A 129 4.26 -5.45 17.60
CA PRO A 129 3.53 -4.47 18.39
C PRO A 129 2.59 -3.60 17.52
N TYR A 130 1.70 -4.20 16.73
CA TYR A 130 0.80 -3.45 15.83
C TYR A 130 -0.08 -2.42 16.54
N GLY A 131 -0.45 -2.66 17.81
CA GLY A 131 -1.15 -1.66 18.62
C GLY A 131 -0.34 -0.37 18.84
N LEU A 132 0.98 -0.47 19.02
CA LEU A 132 1.88 0.68 19.08
C LEU A 132 1.95 1.40 17.74
N GLY A 133 2.05 0.65 16.63
CA GLY A 133 2.04 1.20 15.28
C GLY A 133 0.78 2.01 14.99
N GLN A 134 -0.40 1.47 15.30
CA GLN A 134 -1.66 2.17 15.13
C GLN A 134 -1.76 3.44 15.99
N ALA A 135 -1.23 3.39 17.22
CA ALA A 135 -1.18 4.57 18.07
C ALA A 135 -0.22 5.65 17.54
N ALA A 136 0.92 5.24 16.97
CA ALA A 136 1.89 6.16 16.38
C ALA A 136 1.38 6.78 15.07
N LEU A 137 0.69 6.01 14.22
CA LEU A 137 0.04 6.54 13.01
C LEU A 137 -0.98 7.64 13.33
N LYS A 138 -1.72 7.51 14.44
CA LYS A 138 -2.66 8.55 14.90
C LYS A 138 -1.96 9.82 15.41
N ALA A 139 -0.68 9.72 15.76
CA ALA A 139 0.13 10.85 16.20
C ALA A 139 0.84 11.56 15.04
N LEU A 140 0.81 11.01 13.83
CA LEU A 140 1.29 11.71 12.64
C LEU A 140 0.37 12.90 12.31
N PRO A 141 0.92 13.99 11.76
CA PRO A 141 0.09 15.09 11.25
C PRO A 141 -0.83 14.56 10.15
N ALA A 142 -2.10 14.98 10.17
CA ALA A 142 -3.06 14.62 9.14
C ALA A 142 -2.72 15.40 7.86
N GLU A 143 -2.24 14.72 6.82
CA GLU A 143 -1.99 15.34 5.52
C GLU A 143 -3.22 15.24 4.60
N SER A 144 -3.66 14.01 4.30
CA SER A 144 -4.85 13.73 3.50
C SER A 144 -5.38 12.32 3.77
N THR A 145 -6.64 12.09 3.45
CA THR A 145 -7.21 10.74 3.43
C THR A 145 -6.83 10.00 2.15
N ALA A 146 -6.85 8.66 2.18
CA ALA A 146 -6.61 7.86 0.98
C ALA A 146 -7.60 8.20 -0.15
N ALA A 147 -8.87 8.46 0.20
CA ALA A 147 -9.90 8.84 -0.76
C ALA A 147 -9.58 10.16 -1.47
N GLU A 148 -9.12 11.18 -0.74
CA GLU A 148 -8.69 12.45 -1.33
C GLU A 148 -7.48 12.26 -2.24
N THR A 149 -6.48 11.48 -1.82
CA THR A 149 -5.31 11.17 -2.64
C THR A 149 -5.70 10.46 -3.94
N CYS A 150 -6.58 9.46 -3.88
CA CYS A 150 -7.07 8.75 -5.06
C CYS A 150 -7.86 9.68 -6.00
N ARG A 151 -8.70 10.56 -5.46
CA ARG A 151 -9.46 11.54 -6.25
C ARG A 151 -8.52 12.51 -6.98
N LEU A 152 -7.51 13.05 -6.30
CA LEU A 152 -6.53 13.95 -6.92
C LEU A 152 -5.72 13.23 -8.02
N ALA A 153 -5.36 11.98 -7.80
CA ALA A 153 -4.68 11.16 -8.81
C ALA A 153 -5.57 10.95 -10.04
N LEU A 154 -6.86 10.62 -9.84
CA LEU A 154 -7.83 10.49 -10.93
C LEU A 154 -7.92 11.78 -11.74
N GLN A 155 -8.19 12.92 -11.08
CA GLN A 155 -8.33 14.22 -11.74
C GLN A 155 -7.09 14.62 -12.54
N LYS A 156 -5.90 14.24 -12.08
CA LYS A 156 -4.63 14.55 -12.75
C LYS A 156 -4.35 13.67 -13.97
N HIS A 157 -4.83 12.42 -13.96
CA HIS A 157 -4.39 11.39 -14.91
C HIS A 157 -5.50 10.85 -15.82
N ILE A 158 -6.76 11.19 -15.56
CA ILE A 158 -7.87 10.78 -16.39
C ILE A 158 -7.82 11.51 -17.74
N ASP A 159 -7.96 10.73 -18.81
CA ASP A 159 -8.10 11.24 -20.17
C ASP A 159 -9.59 11.47 -20.43
N VAL A 160 -10.06 12.70 -20.19
CA VAL A 160 -11.48 13.05 -20.33
C VAL A 160 -11.93 12.93 -21.79
N ASP A 161 -11.04 13.18 -22.75
CA ASP A 161 -11.34 13.09 -24.19
C ASP A 161 -11.59 11.64 -24.64
N ALA A 162 -11.08 10.66 -23.88
CA ALA A 162 -11.31 9.24 -24.13
C ALA A 162 -12.61 8.71 -23.49
N LEU A 163 -13.31 9.51 -22.68
CA LEU A 163 -14.54 9.10 -22.00
C LEU A 163 -15.78 9.39 -22.85
N ARG A 164 -16.79 8.55 -22.67
CA ARG A 164 -18.14 8.83 -23.18
C ARG A 164 -18.86 9.82 -22.26
N ASP A 165 -19.78 10.60 -22.82
CA ASP A 165 -20.59 11.58 -22.08
C ASP A 165 -21.27 11.00 -20.83
N ASP A 166 -21.79 9.77 -20.92
CA ASP A 166 -22.43 9.07 -19.80
C ASP A 166 -21.47 8.80 -18.63
N SER A 167 -20.19 8.53 -18.95
CA SER A 167 -19.14 8.27 -17.99
C SER A 167 -18.66 9.56 -17.33
N ILE A 168 -18.58 10.65 -18.10
CA ILE A 168 -18.28 11.99 -17.57
C ILE A 168 -19.37 12.42 -16.59
N GLU A 169 -20.64 12.38 -17.01
CA GLU A 169 -21.78 12.76 -16.15
C GLU A 169 -21.80 11.93 -14.86
N TYR A 170 -21.49 10.63 -14.95
CA TYR A 170 -21.42 9.76 -13.77
C TYR A 170 -20.30 10.18 -12.80
N LEU A 171 -19.10 10.48 -13.30
CA LEU A 171 -17.97 10.90 -12.47
C LEU A 171 -18.20 12.29 -11.83
N GLU A 172 -18.84 13.22 -12.55
CA GLU A 172 -19.26 14.52 -12.01
C GLU A 172 -20.28 14.36 -10.87
N LYS A 173 -21.27 13.47 -11.02
CA LYS A 173 -22.23 13.15 -9.95
C LYS A 173 -21.56 12.59 -8.70
N LEU A 174 -20.43 11.91 -8.85
CA LEU A 174 -19.62 11.41 -7.74
C LEU A 174 -18.62 12.46 -7.19
N SER A 175 -18.59 13.67 -7.76
CA SER A 175 -17.63 14.74 -7.42
C SER A 175 -16.17 14.28 -7.60
N LEU A 176 -15.93 13.46 -8.62
CA LEU A 176 -14.62 12.93 -8.98
C LEU A 176 -13.94 13.73 -10.10
N LEU A 177 -14.73 14.42 -10.92
CA LEU A 177 -14.30 15.42 -11.90
C LEU A 177 -14.69 16.82 -11.43
#